data_AF-A0A6I2SPB3-F1
#
_entry.id   AF-A0A6I2SPB3-F1
#
_cell.length_a   1.000
_cell.length_b   1.000
_cell.length_c   1.000
_cell.angle_alpha   90.00
_cell.angle_beta   90.00
_cell.angle_gamma   90.00
#
_symmetry.space_group_name_H-M   'P 1'
#
loop_
_entity.id
_entity.type
_entity.pdbx_description
1 polymer ?
#
loop_
_entity_poly.entity_id
_entity_poly.type
_entity_poly.pdbx_seq_one_letter_code
_entity_poly.pdbx_strand_id
1 'polypeptide(L)'
;MQHKDCHLSFNKIYILESLKSDERHTGRALFKDSTVWKDAYLPQLTITYLTFNDRSELDSILSAIEDATKTKNELPFIHIEAHANEDALGTAGGEAIPWQDLFKSLQRININTRNNLLVVVAACFGFHLFKITDVLERAPFYAVLGPRQAVSFNEVEAGYQVFYQELFKTKEVNGAIAKMNETLKSTGKRYGLVTCEDLFTMASKSYLKEHCSAKAILQRVEGIVSQYQELETKTLTIQEVRRKAKESLKNGNLEFVKEYYRTFVMVDLYPENTERFEFDFSTLVHKV
;
A
#
# COMPACT_ATOMS: atom_id res chain seq x y z
N MET A 1 3.33 -17.37 -6.18
CA MET A 1 4.37 -16.61 -5.46
C MET A 1 4.41 -17.12 -4.03
N GLN A 2 5.53 -17.74 -3.63
CA GLN A 2 5.88 -17.81 -2.20
C GLN A 2 6.17 -16.36 -1.80
N HIS A 3 5.46 -15.84 -0.79
CA HIS A 3 5.77 -14.53 -0.25
C HIS A 3 7.07 -14.66 0.56
N LYS A 4 8.07 -13.83 0.27
CA LYS A 4 9.23 -13.63 1.15
C LYS A 4 8.67 -13.22 2.53
N ASP A 5 9.26 -13.69 3.62
CA ASP A 5 8.73 -13.34 4.94
C ASP A 5 8.73 -11.82 5.15
N CYS A 6 7.62 -11.33 5.67
CA CYS A 6 7.34 -9.92 5.83
C CYS A 6 8.13 -9.42 7.05
N HIS A 7 9.39 -9.00 6.84
CA HIS A 7 10.25 -8.50 7.91
C HIS A 7 9.80 -7.11 8.37
N LEU A 8 8.87 -7.13 9.33
CA LEU A 8 8.25 -5.97 9.95
C LEU A 8 8.71 -5.82 11.41
N SER A 9 9.07 -4.59 11.79
CA SER A 9 9.34 -4.23 13.18
C SER A 9 8.24 -3.30 13.70
N PHE A 10 7.64 -3.58 14.85
CA PHE A 10 6.62 -2.69 15.41
C PHE A 10 6.70 -2.68 16.95
N ASN A 11 6.43 -1.51 17.53
CA ASN A 11 6.36 -1.31 18.99
C ASN A 11 5.05 -0.63 19.43
N LYS A 12 4.20 -0.29 18.46
CA LYS A 12 2.95 0.44 18.65
C LYS A 12 1.87 -0.07 17.72
N ILE A 13 0.66 -0.26 18.23
CA ILE A 13 -0.54 -0.49 17.42
C ILE A 13 -1.54 0.64 17.68
N TYR A 14 -2.03 1.24 16.61
CA TYR A 14 -3.17 2.16 16.62
C TYR A 14 -4.37 1.45 16.04
N ILE A 15 -5.45 1.31 16.82
CA ILE A 15 -6.76 0.84 16.33
C ILE A 15 -7.63 2.08 16.20
N LEU A 16 -7.91 2.47 14.96
CA LEU A 16 -8.72 3.63 14.60
C LEU A 16 -10.11 3.14 14.18
N GLU A 17 -11.17 3.60 14.82
CA GLU A 17 -12.53 3.15 14.54
C GLU A 17 -13.45 4.32 14.18
N SER A 18 -14.22 4.15 13.09
CA SER A 18 -15.26 5.08 12.65
C SER A 18 -16.51 4.30 12.24
N LEU A 19 -17.31 3.96 13.24
CA LEU A 19 -18.59 3.27 13.12
C LEU A 19 -19.64 4.05 13.93
N LYS A 20 -20.90 4.05 13.47
CA LYS A 20 -21.97 4.75 14.16
C LYS A 20 -22.30 4.08 15.49
N SER A 21 -22.89 4.83 16.41
CA SER A 21 -23.20 4.36 17.77
C SER A 21 -24.19 3.19 17.82
N ASP A 22 -25.01 3.02 16.78
CA ASP A 22 -25.96 1.91 16.63
C ASP A 22 -25.34 0.67 15.97
N GLU A 23 -24.07 0.74 15.57
CA GLU A 23 -23.33 -0.37 14.97
C GLU A 23 -22.48 -1.14 15.99
N ARG A 24 -22.04 -2.33 15.59
CA ARG A 24 -21.11 -3.14 16.38
C ARG A 24 -19.71 -2.55 16.27
N HIS A 25 -19.20 -1.99 17.36
CA HIS A 25 -17.82 -1.48 17.48
C HIS A 25 -16.78 -2.61 17.57
N THR A 26 -16.43 -3.20 16.43
CA THR A 26 -15.48 -4.32 16.28
C THR A 26 -14.05 -3.95 16.68
N GLY A 27 -13.59 -2.73 16.39
CA GLY A 27 -12.28 -2.22 16.80
C GLY A 27 -12.17 -2.05 18.31
N ARG A 28 -13.24 -1.63 18.99
CA ARG A 28 -13.26 -1.59 20.46
C ARG A 28 -13.16 -2.98 21.09
N ALA A 29 -13.88 -3.96 20.54
CA ALA A 29 -13.81 -5.35 20.99
C ALA A 29 -12.38 -5.89 20.79
N LEU A 30 -11.82 -5.69 19.60
CA LEU A 30 -10.47 -6.08 19.25
C LEU A 30 -9.42 -5.46 20.17
N PHE A 31 -9.54 -4.17 20.51
CA PHE A 31 -8.64 -3.50 21.45
C PHE A 31 -8.61 -4.19 22.82
N LYS A 32 -9.79 -4.53 23.34
CA LYS A 32 -9.92 -5.18 24.65
C LYS A 32 -9.23 -6.55 24.65
N ASP A 33 -9.48 -7.36 23.62
CA ASP A 33 -8.90 -8.70 23.52
C ASP A 33 -7.39 -8.65 23.26
N SER A 34 -6.97 -7.74 22.36
CA SER A 34 -5.56 -7.57 22.01
C SER A 34 -4.71 -7.10 23.18
N THR A 35 -5.29 -6.33 24.11
CA THR A 35 -4.58 -5.91 25.33
C THR A 35 -4.23 -7.12 26.20
N VAL A 36 -5.14 -8.08 26.34
CA VAL A 36 -4.89 -9.31 27.11
C VAL A 36 -3.79 -10.15 26.45
N TRP A 37 -3.84 -10.31 25.12
CA TRP A 37 -2.83 -11.10 24.40
C TRP A 37 -1.46 -10.42 24.36
N LYS A 38 -1.41 -9.08 24.25
CA LYS A 38 -0.12 -8.37 24.29
C LYS A 38 0.57 -8.60 25.64
N ASP A 39 -0.17 -8.57 26.74
CA ASP A 39 0.44 -8.70 28.06
C ASP A 39 1.01 -10.13 28.26
N ALA A 40 0.41 -11.12 27.61
CA ALA A 40 0.90 -12.50 27.61
C ALA A 40 2.13 -12.72 26.71
N TYR A 41 2.18 -12.11 25.50
CA TYR A 41 3.18 -12.45 24.48
C TYR A 41 4.18 -11.33 24.13
N LEU A 42 3.77 -10.06 24.27
CA LEU A 42 4.50 -8.86 23.87
C LEU A 42 4.30 -7.72 24.88
N PRO A 43 4.77 -7.85 26.14
CA PRO A 43 4.43 -6.89 27.21
C PRO A 43 4.90 -5.45 26.93
N GLN A 44 5.97 -5.29 26.15
CA GLN A 44 6.51 -3.98 25.75
C GLN A 44 5.74 -3.31 24.60
N LEU A 45 4.88 -4.06 23.90
CA LEU A 45 4.01 -3.50 22.89
C LEU A 45 2.99 -2.58 23.55
N THR A 46 2.71 -1.44 22.92
CA THR A 46 1.59 -0.58 23.34
C THR A 46 0.51 -0.57 22.27
N ILE A 47 -0.75 -0.58 22.72
CA ILE A 47 -1.92 -0.55 21.84
C ILE A 47 -2.75 0.66 22.25
N THR A 48 -3.23 1.43 21.29
CA THR A 48 -4.09 2.60 21.53
C THR A 48 -5.30 2.52 20.63
N TYR A 49 -6.48 2.66 21.23
CA TYR A 49 -7.76 2.75 20.53
C TYR A 49 -8.20 4.20 20.47
N LEU A 50 -8.53 4.67 19.26
CA LEU A 50 -9.00 6.02 18.98
C LEU A 50 -10.22 5.92 18.07
N THR A 51 -11.14 6.87 18.21
CA THR A 51 -12.30 7.01 17.33
C THR A 51 -12.21 8.30 16.54
N PHE A 52 -12.80 8.33 15.34
CA PHE A 52 -12.97 9.54 14.56
C PHE A 52 -14.34 9.56 13.88
N ASN A 53 -14.95 10.74 13.76
CA ASN A 53 -16.27 10.95 13.17
C ASN A 53 -16.21 11.59 11.79
N ASP A 54 -15.17 12.34 11.50
CA ASP A 54 -14.98 13.09 10.25
C ASP A 54 -13.52 13.09 9.80
N ARG A 55 -13.27 13.69 8.63
CA ARG A 55 -11.93 13.85 8.07
C ARG A 55 -11.00 14.65 8.97
N SER A 56 -11.47 15.74 9.58
CA SER A 56 -10.63 16.62 10.39
C SER A 56 -10.07 15.88 11.60
N GLU A 57 -10.89 15.05 12.25
CA GLU A 57 -10.47 14.19 13.34
C GLU A 57 -9.47 13.12 12.87
N LEU A 58 -9.73 12.47 11.72
CA LEU A 58 -8.79 11.48 11.16
C LEU A 58 -7.44 12.12 10.81
N ASP A 59 -7.44 13.27 10.14
CA ASP A 59 -6.22 13.98 9.76
C ASP A 59 -5.42 14.41 11.00
N SER A 60 -6.10 14.86 12.06
CA SER A 60 -5.48 15.19 13.35
C SER A 60 -4.82 13.97 14.00
N ILE A 61 -5.50 12.81 13.97
CA ILE A 61 -4.95 11.55 14.49
C ILE A 61 -3.72 11.13 13.69
N LEU A 62 -3.79 11.13 12.36
CA LEU A 62 -2.68 10.73 11.50
C LEU A 62 -1.48 11.68 11.65
N SER A 63 -1.71 12.98 11.81
CA SER A 63 -0.66 13.95 12.12
C SER A 63 0.01 13.65 13.47
N ALA A 64 -0.76 13.31 14.50
CA ALA A 64 -0.20 12.96 15.81
C ALA A 64 0.61 11.66 15.76
N ILE A 65 0.17 10.67 14.96
CA ILE A 65 0.94 9.44 14.71
C ILE A 65 2.24 9.77 13.98
N GLU A 66 2.17 10.60 12.94
CA GLU A 66 3.36 11.06 12.21
C GLU A 66 4.37 11.72 13.15
N ASP A 67 3.94 12.63 14.02
CA ASP A 67 4.82 13.28 15.00
C ASP A 67 5.41 12.30 16.00
N ALA A 68 4.65 11.28 16.42
CA ALA A 68 5.14 10.24 17.32
C ALA A 68 6.25 9.39 16.66
N THR A 69 6.15 9.10 15.36
CA THR A 69 7.24 8.40 14.64
C THR A 69 8.55 9.19 14.61
N LYS A 70 8.47 10.53 14.57
CA LYS A 70 9.66 11.41 14.57
C LYS A 70 10.24 11.64 15.97
N THR A 71 9.38 11.80 16.97
CA THR A 71 9.78 12.29 18.30
C THR A 71 9.96 11.19 19.34
N LYS A 72 9.32 10.03 19.13
CA LYS A 72 9.29 8.92 20.10
C LYS A 72 9.84 7.60 19.55
N ASN A 73 10.34 7.59 18.30
CA ASN A 73 10.77 6.38 17.60
C ASN A 73 9.68 5.29 17.58
N GLU A 74 8.42 5.71 17.46
CA GLU A 74 7.32 4.76 17.30
C GLU A 74 7.37 4.13 15.91
N LEU A 75 7.24 2.81 15.87
CA LEU A 75 7.06 2.00 14.67
C LEU A 75 5.61 1.49 14.67
N PRO A 76 4.67 2.30 14.16
CA PRO A 76 3.25 2.00 14.22
C PRO A 76 2.86 0.90 13.23
N PHE A 77 1.97 0.04 13.71
CA PHE A 77 1.00 -0.71 12.94
C PHE A 77 -0.33 0.04 13.07
N ILE A 78 -0.94 0.44 11.95
CA ILE A 78 -2.25 1.12 11.97
C ILE A 78 -3.35 0.15 11.51
N HIS A 79 -4.36 -0.07 12.34
CA HIS A 79 -5.57 -0.83 12.05
C HIS A 79 -6.75 0.13 11.95
N ILE A 80 -7.51 0.08 10.86
CA ILE A 80 -8.63 0.96 10.58
C ILE A 80 -9.91 0.11 10.46
N GLU A 81 -10.89 0.38 11.32
CA GLU A 81 -12.24 -0.19 11.33
C GLU A 81 -13.23 0.90 10.91
N ALA A 82 -13.75 0.82 9.70
CA ALA A 82 -14.72 1.76 9.19
C ALA A 82 -15.47 1.16 8.00
N HIS A 83 -16.50 1.87 7.52
CA HIS A 83 -17.06 1.57 6.21
C HIS A 83 -16.10 1.98 5.10
N ALA A 84 -16.19 1.33 3.95
CA ALA A 84 -15.47 1.75 2.76
C ALA A 84 -16.12 1.24 1.47
N ASN A 85 -15.75 1.88 0.37
CA ASN A 85 -16.06 1.45 -0.98
C ASN A 85 -14.79 1.49 -1.85
N GLU A 86 -14.93 1.30 -3.16
CA GLU A 86 -13.79 1.26 -4.08
C GLU A 86 -12.97 2.57 -4.11
N ASP A 87 -13.60 3.71 -3.81
CA ASP A 87 -13.01 5.03 -4.04
C ASP A 87 -12.66 5.77 -2.72
N ALA A 88 -13.32 5.43 -1.61
CA ALA A 88 -13.20 6.16 -0.35
C ALA A 88 -13.42 5.31 0.91
N LEU A 89 -12.80 5.77 2.01
CA LEU A 89 -13.11 5.40 3.39
C LEU A 89 -14.32 6.22 3.87
N GLY A 90 -15.34 5.56 4.42
CA GLY A 90 -16.50 6.23 5.00
C GLY A 90 -16.29 6.52 6.48
N THR A 91 -16.74 7.69 6.94
CA THR A 91 -16.72 8.04 8.37
C THR A 91 -18.10 7.84 9.01
N ALA A 92 -18.14 7.70 10.34
CA ALA A 92 -19.38 7.64 11.11
C ALA A 92 -20.26 8.90 10.92
N GLY A 93 -19.64 10.06 10.69
CA GLY A 93 -20.30 11.33 10.37
C GLY A 93 -20.88 11.39 8.95
N GLY A 94 -20.61 10.39 8.10
CA GLY A 94 -21.14 10.30 6.73
C GLY A 94 -20.26 10.93 5.66
N GLU A 95 -19.04 11.36 6.00
CA GLU A 95 -18.07 11.83 5.00
C GLU A 95 -17.45 10.65 4.25
N ALA A 96 -17.09 10.89 2.99
CA ALA A 96 -16.31 9.96 2.18
C ALA A 96 -14.90 10.56 1.96
N ILE A 97 -13.88 9.91 2.51
CA ILE A 97 -12.48 10.30 2.42
C ILE A 97 -11.85 9.52 1.26
N PRO A 98 -11.51 10.16 0.12
CA PRO A 98 -10.85 9.47 -0.97
C PRO A 98 -9.56 8.82 -0.49
N TRP A 99 -9.35 7.57 -0.91
CA TRP A 99 -8.18 6.80 -0.53
C TRP A 99 -6.85 7.52 -0.85
N GLN A 100 -6.82 8.35 -1.92
CA GLN A 100 -5.64 9.14 -2.27
C GLN A 100 -5.18 10.08 -1.14
N ASP A 101 -6.13 10.69 -0.43
CA ASP A 101 -5.81 11.61 0.66
C ASP A 101 -5.29 10.85 1.87
N LEU A 102 -5.93 9.72 2.21
CA LEU A 102 -5.44 8.83 3.26
C LEU A 102 -4.02 8.36 2.96
N PHE A 103 -3.72 7.98 1.72
CA PHE A 103 -2.39 7.51 1.34
C PHE A 103 -1.32 8.58 1.44
N LYS A 104 -1.62 9.85 1.14
CA LYS A 104 -0.67 10.94 1.37
C LYS A 104 -0.27 11.03 2.85
N SER A 105 -1.23 10.86 3.75
CA SER A 105 -0.97 10.85 5.19
C SER A 105 -0.20 9.61 5.64
N LEU A 106 -0.58 8.42 5.17
CA LEU A 106 0.15 7.18 5.45
C LEU A 106 1.58 7.20 4.89
N GLN A 107 1.80 7.79 3.71
CA GLN A 107 3.12 7.94 3.10
C GLN A 107 4.06 8.75 4.00
N ARG A 108 3.60 9.87 4.59
CA ARG A 108 4.42 10.67 5.52
C ARG A 108 4.84 9.85 6.75
N ILE A 109 3.93 9.04 7.29
CA ILE A 109 4.23 8.11 8.38
C ILE A 109 5.23 7.04 7.91
N ASN A 110 5.01 6.45 6.73
CA ASN A 110 5.85 5.39 6.20
C ASN A 110 7.28 5.85 5.86
N ILE A 111 7.45 7.11 5.47
CA ILE A 111 8.77 7.73 5.30
C ILE A 111 9.51 7.71 6.65
N ASN A 112 8.89 8.21 7.73
CA ASN A 112 9.54 8.24 9.04
C ASN A 112 9.86 6.84 9.59
N THR A 113 9.09 5.83 9.19
CA THR A 113 9.32 4.42 9.57
C THR A 113 10.23 3.67 8.59
N ARG A 114 10.82 4.34 7.60
CA ARG A 114 11.77 3.77 6.61
C ARG A 114 11.17 2.63 5.79
N ASN A 115 9.95 2.83 5.30
CA ASN A 115 9.19 1.81 4.56
C ASN A 115 8.96 0.54 5.41
N ASN A 116 8.31 0.70 6.55
CA ASN A 116 8.00 -0.39 7.49
C ASN A 116 6.56 -0.32 8.02
N LEU A 117 5.74 0.63 7.55
CA LEU A 117 4.36 0.77 8.00
C LEU A 117 3.50 -0.41 7.50
N LEU A 118 2.90 -1.15 8.42
CA LEU A 118 1.81 -2.09 8.13
C LEU A 118 0.48 -1.41 8.42
N VAL A 119 -0.41 -1.46 7.42
CA VAL A 119 -1.78 -0.96 7.53
C VAL A 119 -2.74 -2.14 7.46
N VAL A 120 -3.68 -2.23 8.39
CA VAL A 120 -4.83 -3.12 8.29
C VAL A 120 -6.06 -2.27 8.01
N VAL A 121 -6.79 -2.65 6.97
CA VAL A 121 -8.08 -2.05 6.63
C VAL A 121 -9.15 -3.12 6.82
N ALA A 122 -9.83 -3.05 7.95
CA ALA A 122 -10.98 -3.88 8.29
C ALA A 122 -12.27 -3.26 7.70
N ALA A 123 -12.25 -2.99 6.40
CA ALA A 123 -13.35 -2.36 5.67
C ALA A 123 -13.60 -3.06 4.33
N CYS A 124 -14.83 -3.03 3.85
CA CYS A 124 -15.19 -3.56 2.53
C CYS A 124 -14.31 -2.94 1.43
N PHE A 125 -13.86 -3.75 0.47
CA PHE A 125 -13.06 -3.29 -0.69
C PHE A 125 -11.71 -2.65 -0.38
N GLY A 126 -11.13 -2.88 0.81
CA GLY A 126 -9.77 -2.45 1.16
C GLY A 126 -8.66 -2.96 0.21
N PHE A 127 -8.99 -3.82 -0.75
CA PHE A 127 -8.09 -4.32 -1.79
C PHE A 127 -8.18 -3.52 -3.12
N HIS A 128 -9.13 -2.59 -3.32
CA HIS A 128 -9.25 -1.81 -4.58
C HIS A 128 -8.31 -0.60 -4.69
N LEU A 129 -7.33 -0.53 -3.78
CA LEU A 129 -6.32 0.54 -3.64
C LEU A 129 -5.44 0.76 -4.89
N PHE A 130 -5.51 -0.14 -5.89
CA PHE A 130 -4.66 -0.14 -7.08
C PHE A 130 -4.99 0.96 -8.09
N LYS A 131 -6.18 1.55 -8.06
CA LYS A 131 -6.57 2.62 -9.00
C LYS A 131 -5.87 3.95 -8.73
N ILE A 132 -5.09 4.05 -7.65
CA ILE A 132 -4.65 5.33 -7.06
C ILE A 132 -3.14 5.51 -7.13
N THR A 133 -2.39 4.48 -7.50
CA THR A 133 -0.93 4.50 -7.50
C THR A 133 -0.31 5.42 -8.55
N ASP A 134 -1.10 5.97 -9.48
CA ASP A 134 -0.61 6.87 -10.52
C ASP A 134 -0.08 8.22 -10.00
N VAL A 135 -0.13 8.48 -8.69
CA VAL A 135 0.10 9.83 -8.11
C VAL A 135 1.11 9.88 -6.96
N LEU A 136 1.66 8.76 -6.47
CA LEU A 136 2.52 8.77 -5.28
C LEU A 136 3.98 8.40 -5.58
N GLU A 137 4.87 9.38 -5.39
CA GLU A 137 6.33 9.23 -5.57
C GLU A 137 6.95 8.16 -4.66
N ARG A 138 6.38 7.93 -3.46
CA ARG A 138 6.85 6.96 -2.45
C ARG A 138 5.74 6.02 -2.00
N ALA A 139 6.09 4.82 -1.55
CA ALA A 139 5.12 3.86 -1.05
C ALA A 139 4.35 4.41 0.17
N PRO A 140 3.00 4.40 0.17
CA PRO A 140 2.21 4.89 1.30
C PRO A 140 2.32 4.00 2.54
N PHE A 141 2.72 2.74 2.37
CA PHE A 141 2.94 1.74 3.40
C PHE A 141 3.88 0.68 2.84
N TYR A 142 4.53 -0.10 3.71
CA TYR A 142 5.23 -1.30 3.27
C TYR A 142 4.22 -2.39 2.87
N ALA A 143 3.18 -2.59 3.66
CA ALA A 143 2.14 -3.54 3.30
C ALA A 143 0.77 -3.11 3.83
N VAL A 144 -0.28 -3.56 3.13
CA VAL A 144 -1.66 -3.42 3.55
C VAL A 144 -2.35 -4.79 3.59
N LEU A 145 -3.03 -5.07 4.71
CA LEU A 145 -3.84 -6.26 4.91
C LEU A 145 -5.32 -5.85 4.94
N GLY A 146 -6.14 -6.51 4.13
CA GLY A 146 -7.57 -6.28 4.13
C GLY A 146 -8.35 -7.40 3.43
N PRO A 147 -9.68 -7.34 3.49
CA PRO A 147 -10.54 -8.28 2.80
C PRO A 147 -10.52 -8.01 1.28
N ARG A 148 -10.52 -9.08 0.49
CA ARG A 148 -10.55 -9.01 -0.99
C ARG A 148 -11.96 -8.79 -1.55
N GLN A 149 -12.98 -8.98 -0.73
CA GLN A 149 -14.40 -8.90 -1.08
C GLN A 149 -15.17 -8.32 0.12
N ALA A 150 -16.46 -8.06 -0.04
CA ALA A 150 -17.31 -7.69 1.09
C ALA A 150 -17.27 -8.76 2.20
N VAL A 151 -17.12 -8.31 3.45
CA VAL A 151 -17.06 -9.13 4.66
C VAL A 151 -18.12 -8.67 5.65
N SER A 152 -18.69 -9.61 6.41
CA SER A 152 -19.62 -9.29 7.50
C SER A 152 -18.87 -8.92 8.78
N PHE A 153 -19.53 -8.17 9.69
CA PHE A 153 -18.94 -7.80 10.97
C PHE A 153 -18.46 -9.01 11.79
N ASN A 154 -19.20 -10.13 11.74
CA ASN A 154 -18.81 -11.38 12.42
C ASN A 154 -17.50 -11.96 11.86
N GLU A 155 -17.28 -11.87 10.55
CA GLU A 155 -16.05 -12.34 9.91
C GLU A 155 -14.87 -11.42 10.19
N VAL A 156 -15.11 -10.12 10.30
CA VAL A 156 -14.11 -9.12 10.71
C VAL A 156 -13.67 -9.40 12.15
N GLU A 157 -14.62 -9.48 13.08
CA GLU A 157 -14.34 -9.73 14.50
C GLU A 157 -13.60 -11.06 14.70
N ALA A 158 -14.15 -12.17 14.21
CA ALA A 158 -13.51 -13.48 14.35
C ALA A 158 -12.15 -13.57 13.63
N GLY A 159 -12.03 -12.96 12.46
CA GLY A 159 -10.80 -12.99 11.68
C GLY A 159 -9.67 -12.25 12.36
N TYR A 160 -9.88 -10.98 12.75
CA TYR A 160 -8.82 -10.16 13.33
C TYR A 160 -8.45 -10.60 14.74
N GLN A 161 -9.38 -11.15 15.52
CA GLN A 161 -9.04 -11.81 16.79
C GLN A 161 -7.99 -12.91 16.60
N VAL A 162 -8.21 -13.81 15.64
CA VAL A 162 -7.26 -14.89 15.32
C VAL A 162 -5.95 -14.34 14.78
N PHE A 163 -6.02 -13.35 13.89
CA PHE A 163 -4.83 -12.72 13.33
C PHE A 163 -3.94 -12.12 14.42
N TYR A 164 -4.49 -11.29 15.32
CA TYR A 164 -3.69 -10.63 16.36
C TYR A 164 -3.17 -11.61 17.42
N GLN A 165 -3.98 -12.60 17.80
CA GLN A 165 -3.53 -13.64 18.71
C GLN A 165 -2.31 -14.40 18.15
N GLU A 166 -2.39 -14.82 16.88
CA GLU A 166 -1.30 -15.55 16.23
C GLU A 166 -0.08 -14.65 15.96
N LEU A 167 -0.31 -13.40 15.54
CA LEU A 167 0.74 -12.42 15.31
C LEU A 167 1.53 -12.15 16.60
N PHE A 168 0.85 -11.97 17.74
CA PHE A 168 1.56 -11.69 18.99
C PHE A 168 2.34 -12.89 19.49
N LYS A 169 1.78 -14.09 19.31
CA LYS A 169 2.40 -15.34 19.71
C LYS A 169 3.63 -15.70 18.88
N THR A 170 3.54 -15.56 17.56
CA THR A 170 4.58 -16.05 16.62
C THR A 170 5.47 -14.95 16.07
N LYS A 171 4.96 -13.72 16.02
CA LYS A 171 5.57 -12.56 15.34
C LYS A 171 5.65 -12.72 13.82
N GLU A 172 4.89 -13.67 13.27
CA GLU A 172 4.88 -14.00 11.83
C GLU A 172 3.59 -13.53 11.17
N VAL A 173 3.67 -12.45 10.38
CA VAL A 173 2.51 -11.83 9.72
C VAL A 173 1.87 -12.77 8.71
N ASN A 174 2.68 -13.43 7.87
CA ASN A 174 2.18 -14.39 6.87
C ASN A 174 1.47 -15.58 7.53
N GLY A 175 2.04 -16.09 8.64
CA GLY A 175 1.44 -17.16 9.45
C GLY A 175 0.10 -16.75 10.05
N ALA A 176 0.03 -15.55 10.64
CA ALA A 176 -1.19 -15.00 11.20
C ALA A 176 -2.31 -14.84 10.16
N ILE A 177 -1.98 -14.36 8.95
CA ILE A 177 -2.94 -14.24 7.84
C ILE A 177 -3.41 -15.62 7.34
N ALA A 178 -2.50 -16.61 7.29
CA ALA A 178 -2.87 -17.97 6.94
C ALA A 178 -3.87 -18.56 7.97
N LYS A 179 -3.60 -18.37 9.26
CA LYS A 179 -4.47 -18.83 10.35
C LYS A 179 -5.83 -18.14 10.35
N MET A 180 -5.86 -16.83 10.10
CA MET A 180 -7.07 -16.05 9.92
C MET A 180 -7.95 -16.62 8.78
N ASN A 181 -7.35 -16.85 7.60
CA ASN A 181 -8.08 -17.39 6.46
C ASN A 181 -8.56 -18.84 6.68
N GLU A 182 -7.77 -19.68 7.35
CA GLU A 182 -8.14 -21.05 7.72
C GLU A 182 -9.40 -21.05 8.61
N THR A 183 -9.44 -20.16 9.61
CA THR A 183 -10.53 -20.10 10.59
C THR A 183 -11.86 -19.72 9.95
N LEU A 184 -11.83 -18.84 8.95
CA LEU A 184 -13.04 -18.38 8.27
C LEU A 184 -13.59 -19.40 7.25
N LYS A 185 -12.95 -20.57 7.07
CA LYS A 185 -13.35 -21.66 6.14
C LYS A 185 -13.73 -21.16 4.74
N SER A 186 -13.14 -20.06 4.29
CA SER A 186 -13.50 -19.46 3.01
C SER A 186 -13.00 -20.31 1.85
N THR A 187 -13.81 -20.47 0.80
CA THR A 187 -13.40 -21.07 -0.47
C THR A 187 -12.43 -20.09 -1.18
N GLY A 188 -11.18 -20.05 -0.72
CA GLY A 188 -10.15 -19.10 -1.17
C GLY A 188 -9.59 -18.22 -0.04
N LYS A 189 -8.57 -17.41 -0.35
CA LYS A 189 -7.99 -16.42 0.61
C LYS A 189 -8.91 -15.19 0.66
N ARG A 190 -9.70 -15.06 1.73
CA ARG A 190 -10.66 -13.95 1.95
C ARG A 190 -9.93 -12.67 2.34
N TYR A 191 -8.87 -12.80 3.14
CA TYR A 191 -7.96 -11.72 3.51
C TYR A 191 -6.63 -11.89 2.78
N GLY A 192 -6.09 -10.77 2.29
CA GLY A 192 -4.83 -10.76 1.56
C GLY A 192 -3.92 -9.62 2.02
N LEU A 193 -2.63 -9.86 1.90
CA LEU A 193 -1.58 -8.84 2.03
C LEU A 193 -1.21 -8.34 0.63
N VAL A 194 -1.02 -7.03 0.50
CA VAL A 194 -0.40 -6.39 -0.65
C VAL A 194 0.82 -5.66 -0.14
N THR A 195 2.01 -5.99 -0.64
CA THR A 195 3.23 -5.25 -0.31
C THR A 195 3.39 -4.02 -1.22
N CYS A 196 4.30 -3.12 -0.87
CA CYS A 196 4.68 -2.00 -1.73
C CYS A 196 5.25 -2.50 -3.07
N GLU A 197 5.92 -3.67 -3.09
CA GLU A 197 6.42 -4.29 -4.33
C GLU A 197 5.28 -4.78 -5.21
N ASP A 198 4.25 -5.38 -4.62
CA ASP A 198 3.01 -5.74 -5.34
C ASP A 198 2.36 -4.46 -5.90
N LEU A 199 2.24 -3.42 -5.06
CA LEU A 199 1.66 -2.13 -5.42
C LEU A 199 2.40 -1.49 -6.60
N PHE A 200 3.73 -1.44 -6.53
CA PHE A 200 4.60 -0.96 -7.58
C PHE A 200 4.46 -1.76 -8.87
N THR A 201 4.36 -3.09 -8.76
CA THR A 201 4.16 -3.97 -9.92
C THR A 201 2.85 -3.67 -10.62
N MET A 202 1.77 -3.49 -9.86
CA MET A 202 0.45 -3.17 -10.41
C MET A 202 0.44 -1.79 -11.06
N ALA A 203 0.99 -0.77 -10.39
CA ALA A 203 1.14 0.59 -10.91
C ALA A 203 1.95 0.61 -12.21
N SER A 204 3.13 -0.02 -12.18
CA SER A 204 4.03 -0.08 -13.33
C SER A 204 3.41 -0.82 -14.50
N LYS A 205 2.69 -1.92 -14.27
CA LYS A 205 1.97 -2.63 -15.33
C LYS A 205 0.85 -1.78 -15.93
N SER A 206 0.11 -1.03 -15.10
CA SER A 206 -0.92 -0.10 -15.57
C SER A 206 -0.30 0.99 -16.46
N TYR A 207 0.72 1.68 -15.95
CA TYR A 207 1.48 2.69 -16.68
C TYR A 207 2.05 2.13 -17.99
N LEU A 208 2.73 0.98 -17.96
CA LEU A 208 3.31 0.38 -19.16
C LEU A 208 2.22 -0.01 -20.18
N LYS A 209 1.05 -0.48 -19.74
CA LYS A 209 -0.07 -0.80 -20.62
C LYS A 209 -0.65 0.44 -21.29
N GLU A 210 -0.85 1.51 -20.53
CA GLU A 210 -1.47 2.75 -21.03
C GLU A 210 -0.50 3.58 -21.89
N HIS A 211 0.75 3.68 -21.45
CA HIS A 211 1.74 4.60 -21.99
C HIS A 211 2.85 3.94 -22.80
N CYS A 212 3.08 2.64 -22.63
CA CYS A 212 4.16 1.90 -23.28
C CYS A 212 3.68 0.69 -24.11
N SER A 213 2.37 0.63 -24.42
CA SER A 213 1.87 -0.31 -25.42
C SER A 213 2.52 -0.05 -26.79
N ALA A 214 2.57 -1.08 -27.65
CA ALA A 214 3.08 -0.92 -29.02
C ALA A 214 2.40 0.26 -29.73
N LYS A 215 1.09 0.45 -29.51
CA LYS A 215 0.31 1.59 -30.03
C LYS A 215 0.78 2.93 -29.45
N ALA A 216 0.92 3.04 -28.13
CA ALA A 216 1.35 4.28 -27.48
C ALA A 216 2.80 4.66 -27.82
N ILE A 217 3.70 3.68 -27.89
CA ILE A 217 5.08 3.88 -28.35
C ILE A 217 5.08 4.36 -29.80
N LEU A 218 4.30 3.74 -30.69
CA LEU A 218 4.18 4.20 -32.08
C LEU A 218 3.67 5.63 -32.16
N GLN A 219 2.63 5.98 -31.41
CA GLN A 219 2.11 7.36 -31.38
C GLN A 219 3.18 8.38 -30.95
N ARG A 220 3.98 8.06 -29.91
CA ARG A 220 5.08 8.93 -29.47
C ARG A 220 6.20 9.02 -30.49
N VAL A 221 6.56 7.89 -31.12
CA VAL A 221 7.55 7.87 -32.20
C VAL A 221 7.10 8.75 -33.36
N GLU A 222 5.84 8.65 -33.79
CA GLU A 222 5.31 9.51 -34.85
C GLU A 222 5.24 10.99 -34.44
N GLY A 223 4.98 11.30 -33.16
CA GLY A 223 5.11 12.66 -32.62
C GLY A 223 6.54 13.22 -32.73
N ILE A 224 7.55 12.43 -32.34
CA ILE A 224 8.97 12.80 -32.47
C ILE A 224 9.36 12.98 -33.95
N VAL A 225 8.88 12.09 -34.83
CA VAL A 225 9.12 12.20 -36.28
C VAL A 225 8.48 13.47 -36.84
N SER A 226 7.26 13.80 -36.43
CA SER A 226 6.57 15.01 -36.87
C SER A 226 7.33 16.27 -36.44
N GLN A 227 7.75 16.35 -35.18
CA GLN A 227 8.59 17.45 -34.68
C GLN A 227 9.93 17.53 -35.44
N TYR A 228 10.55 16.39 -35.75
CA TYR A 228 11.79 16.35 -36.54
C TYR A 228 11.58 16.85 -37.98
N GLN A 229 10.42 16.57 -38.57
CA GLN A 229 10.08 17.03 -39.92
C GLN A 229 9.92 18.54 -40.02
N GLU A 230 9.57 19.20 -38.91
CA GLU A 230 9.42 20.65 -38.80
C GLU A 230 10.77 21.39 -38.64
N LEU A 231 11.87 20.68 -38.37
CA LEU A 231 13.20 21.29 -38.26
C LEU A 231 13.71 21.79 -39.62
N GLU A 232 14.28 23.00 -39.64
CA GLU A 232 14.89 23.62 -40.82
C GLU A 232 16.10 22.82 -41.35
N THR A 233 16.86 22.21 -40.43
CA THR A 233 18.05 21.41 -40.76
C THR A 233 17.88 19.98 -40.29
N LYS A 234 18.00 19.03 -41.23
CA LYS A 234 17.82 17.59 -40.99
C LYS A 234 19.16 16.87 -41.20
N THR A 235 19.68 16.29 -40.13
CA THR A 235 20.96 15.56 -40.09
C THR A 235 20.83 14.04 -40.18
N LEU A 236 19.62 13.50 -40.16
CA LEU A 236 19.29 12.08 -40.13
C LEU A 236 18.12 11.79 -41.09
N THR A 237 18.05 10.57 -41.60
CA THR A 237 16.87 10.10 -42.33
C THR A 237 15.70 9.84 -41.39
N ILE A 238 14.47 9.90 -41.89
CA ILE A 238 13.26 9.60 -41.11
C ILE A 238 13.28 8.17 -40.54
N GLN A 239 13.84 7.21 -41.28
CA GLN A 239 14.00 5.84 -40.80
C GLN A 239 14.97 5.75 -39.61
N GLU A 240 16.08 6.48 -39.65
CA GLU A 240 17.04 6.55 -38.54
C GLU A 240 16.44 7.24 -37.31
N VAL A 241 15.66 8.31 -37.51
CA VAL A 241 14.94 9.00 -36.43
C VAL A 241 13.93 8.06 -35.77
N ARG A 242 13.10 7.35 -36.55
CA ARG A 242 12.18 6.33 -36.02
C ARG A 242 12.90 5.25 -35.22
N ARG A 243 14.00 4.72 -35.76
CA ARG A 243 14.78 3.66 -35.09
C ARG A 243 15.35 4.15 -33.76
N LYS A 244 16.02 5.31 -33.75
CA LYS A 244 16.61 5.91 -32.55
C LYS A 244 15.55 6.28 -31.52
N ALA A 245 14.41 6.84 -31.93
CA ALA A 245 13.28 7.16 -31.05
C ALA A 245 12.71 5.89 -30.38
N LYS A 246 12.55 4.81 -31.15
CA LYS A 246 12.05 3.53 -30.62
C LYS A 246 13.02 2.91 -29.60
N GLU A 247 14.33 2.93 -29.89
CA GLU A 247 15.36 2.45 -28.96
C GLU A 247 15.44 3.31 -27.69
N SER A 248 15.41 4.63 -27.84
CA SER A 248 15.46 5.59 -26.73
C SER A 248 14.24 5.46 -25.81
N LEU A 249 13.03 5.39 -26.36
CA LEU A 249 11.81 5.20 -25.58
C LEU A 249 11.83 3.85 -24.86
N LYS A 250 12.31 2.77 -25.50
CA LYS A 250 12.39 1.44 -24.87
C LYS A 250 13.38 1.41 -23.70
N ASN A 251 14.58 1.95 -23.89
CA ASN A 251 15.64 1.91 -22.87
C ASN A 251 15.42 2.95 -21.76
N GLY A 252 14.97 4.16 -22.12
CA GLY A 252 14.68 5.23 -21.17
C GLY A 252 13.52 4.87 -20.23
N ASN A 253 12.51 4.16 -20.70
CA ASN A 253 11.41 3.70 -19.85
C ASN A 253 11.88 2.73 -18.77
N LEU A 254 12.82 1.82 -19.06
CA LEU A 254 13.29 0.84 -18.07
C LEU A 254 14.17 1.48 -16.99
N GLU A 255 15.11 2.35 -17.38
CA GLU A 255 15.94 3.06 -16.40
C GLU A 255 15.11 4.03 -15.55
N PHE A 256 14.12 4.70 -16.16
CA PHE A 256 13.17 5.52 -15.41
C PHE A 256 12.38 4.69 -14.37
N VAL A 257 11.88 3.52 -14.74
CA VAL A 257 11.13 2.64 -13.82
C VAL A 257 12.04 2.13 -12.69
N LYS A 258 13.31 1.84 -12.97
CA LYS A 258 14.28 1.45 -11.93
C LYS A 258 14.54 2.59 -10.94
N GLU A 259 14.78 3.79 -11.44
CA GLU A 259 15.00 4.96 -10.57
C GLU A 259 13.75 5.28 -9.77
N TYR A 260 12.58 5.26 -10.42
CA TYR A 260 11.30 5.43 -9.75
C TYR A 260 11.08 4.37 -8.67
N TYR A 261 11.46 3.10 -8.89
CA TYR A 261 11.40 2.07 -7.86
C TYR A 261 12.27 2.40 -6.65
N ARG A 262 13.51 2.88 -6.89
CA ARG A 262 14.44 3.26 -5.81
C ARG A 262 13.85 4.36 -4.94
N THR A 263 13.27 5.40 -5.55
CA THR A 263 12.53 6.44 -4.82
C THR A 263 11.30 5.85 -4.13
N PHE A 264 10.55 5.00 -4.82
CA PHE A 264 9.30 4.42 -4.31
C PHE A 264 9.50 3.64 -3.01
N VAL A 265 10.58 2.86 -2.91
CA VAL A 265 10.98 2.12 -1.71
C VAL A 265 11.97 2.88 -0.81
N MET A 266 12.16 4.17 -1.10
CA MET A 266 12.87 5.15 -0.26
C MET A 266 14.39 4.88 -0.12
N VAL A 267 15.04 4.30 -1.13
CA VAL A 267 16.50 4.06 -1.13
C VAL A 267 17.29 5.37 -1.14
N ASP A 268 16.72 6.42 -1.73
CA ASP A 268 17.28 7.77 -1.76
C ASP A 268 17.35 8.41 -0.36
N LEU A 269 16.42 8.07 0.52
CA LEU A 269 16.38 8.54 1.92
C LEU A 269 17.05 7.56 2.89
N TYR A 270 16.92 6.27 2.64
CA TYR A 270 17.37 5.16 3.49
C TYR A 270 18.10 4.12 2.63
N PRO A 271 19.40 4.29 2.36
CA PRO A 271 20.15 3.39 1.47
C PRO A 271 20.11 1.91 1.87
N GLU A 272 19.95 1.62 3.17
CA GLU A 272 19.79 0.27 3.72
C GLU A 272 18.57 -0.49 3.17
N ASN A 273 17.56 0.23 2.63
CA ASN A 273 16.40 -0.39 1.99
C ASN A 273 16.76 -1.21 0.75
N THR A 274 17.95 -1.02 0.16
CA THR A 274 18.47 -1.87 -0.93
C THR A 274 18.58 -3.34 -0.50
N GLU A 275 18.83 -3.61 0.78
CA GLU A 275 18.95 -4.98 1.33
C GLU A 275 17.58 -5.63 1.57
N ARG A 276 16.54 -4.81 1.79
CA ARG A 276 15.17 -5.28 2.10
C ARG A 276 14.32 -5.49 0.84
N PHE A 277 14.52 -4.65 -0.17
CA PHE A 277 13.64 -4.56 -1.34
C PHE A 277 14.38 -4.96 -2.61
N GLU A 278 14.36 -6.26 -2.91
CA GLU A 278 14.90 -6.82 -4.16
C GLU A 278 13.76 -6.97 -5.17
N PHE A 279 13.86 -6.25 -6.30
CA PHE A 279 12.83 -6.30 -7.34
C PHE A 279 13.36 -6.88 -8.65
N ASP A 280 12.72 -7.95 -9.10
CA ASP A 280 12.99 -8.51 -10.42
C ASP A 280 12.22 -7.71 -11.49
N PHE A 281 12.90 -6.73 -12.08
CA PHE A 281 12.35 -5.90 -13.17
C PHE A 281 12.00 -6.70 -14.43
N SER A 282 12.50 -7.93 -14.61
CA SER A 282 12.13 -8.75 -15.75
C SER A 282 10.63 -9.13 -15.74
N THR A 283 10.02 -9.14 -14.55
CA THR A 283 8.58 -9.40 -14.37
C THR A 283 7.68 -8.32 -14.97
N LEU A 284 8.22 -7.12 -15.22
CA LEU A 284 7.52 -6.02 -15.89
C LEU A 284 7.62 -6.11 -17.43
N VAL A 285 8.56 -6.90 -17.95
CA VAL A 285 8.90 -6.96 -19.38
C VAL A 285 8.08 -8.04 -20.12
N HIS A 286 7.35 -8.91 -19.42
CA HIS A 286 6.59 -9.99 -20.06
C HIS A 286 5.20 -9.57 -20.57
N LYS A 287 5.04 -9.72 -21.89
CA LYS A 287 3.83 -9.64 -22.73
C LYS A 287 3.21 -8.24 -22.88
N VAL A 288 3.90 -7.37 -23.63
CA VAL A 288 3.25 -6.42 -24.55
C VAL A 288 3.37 -6.97 -25.97
#